data_AF-A0A0Q8RCX4-F1
#
_entry.id   AF-A0A0Q8RCX4-F1
#
_cell.length_a   1.000
_cell.length_b   1.000
_cell.length_c   1.000
_cell.angle_alpha   90.00
_cell.angle_beta   90.00
_cell.angle_gamma   90.00
#
_symmetry.space_group_name_H-M   'P 1'
#
loop_
_entity.id
_entity.type
_entity.pdbx_description
1 polymer ?
#
loop_
_entity_poly.entity_id
_entity_poly.type
_entity_poly.pdbx_seq_one_letter_code
_entity_poly.pdbx_strand_id
1 'polypeptide(L)'
;MGDRAALLRAHATLSAGCRFMASDAAASGDAPRPLQGVHARMVGNRFRELDLFLSVMIGEVALVLGYPDPDGRKLRLFNTPNKLRRLRPVIALAQCPEARLRAIGRVGACLRHCEGQVHRAEMGQDVLIAHGEEHVLPPPPAAAAKRLHLSSRTISAIAGFYRSIGDELLARTLGAGAPT
;
A
#
# COMPACT_ATOMS: atom_id res chain seq x y z
N MET A 1 17.62 21.03 -0.77
CA MET A 1 17.50 20.53 -2.16
C MET A 1 17.60 19.01 -2.08
N GLY A 2 16.53 18.27 -2.40
CA GLY A 2 16.48 16.81 -2.23
C GLY A 2 17.35 16.04 -3.24
N ASP A 3 17.88 14.89 -2.82
CA ASP A 3 18.69 14.00 -3.67
C ASP A 3 17.79 13.17 -4.60
N ARG A 4 17.79 13.48 -5.91
CA ARG A 4 17.06 12.71 -6.93
C ARG A 4 17.51 11.24 -6.98
N ALA A 5 18.77 10.95 -6.63
CA ALA A 5 19.23 9.57 -6.56
C ALA A 5 18.60 8.81 -5.38
N ALA A 6 18.32 9.48 -4.26
CA ALA A 6 17.60 8.88 -3.13
C ALA A 6 16.15 8.54 -3.51
N LEU A 7 15.46 9.44 -4.23
CA LEU A 7 14.13 9.16 -4.77
C LEU A 7 14.14 7.94 -5.70
N LEU A 8 15.10 7.86 -6.63
CA LEU A 8 15.23 6.71 -7.53
C LEU A 8 15.50 5.39 -6.78
N ARG A 9 16.35 5.42 -5.75
CA ARG A 9 16.60 4.24 -4.89
C ARG A 9 15.34 3.82 -4.13
N ALA A 10 14.58 4.77 -3.58
CA ALA A 10 13.34 4.49 -2.87
C ALA A 10 12.28 3.87 -3.80
N HIS A 11 12.12 4.41 -5.01
CA HIS A 11 11.25 3.85 -6.05
C HIS A 11 11.68 2.44 -6.48
N ALA A 12 12.98 2.23 -6.72
CA ALA A 12 13.51 0.92 -7.09
C ALA A 12 13.26 -0.13 -6.00
N THR A 13 13.41 0.26 -4.72
CA THR A 13 13.14 -0.60 -3.56
C THR A 13 11.67 -1.00 -3.49
N LEU A 14 10.76 -0.02 -3.59
CA LEU A 14 9.32 -0.28 -3.63
C LEU A 14 8.96 -1.19 -4.80
N SER A 15 9.46 -0.89 -6.00
CA SER A 15 9.21 -1.67 -7.22
C SER A 15 9.72 -3.10 -7.11
N ALA A 16 10.89 -3.32 -6.49
CA ALA A 16 11.41 -4.65 -6.22
C ALA A 16 10.52 -5.43 -5.24
N GLY A 17 10.10 -4.79 -4.15
CA GLY A 17 9.16 -5.39 -3.18
C GLY A 17 7.83 -5.79 -3.81
N CYS A 18 7.24 -4.91 -4.64
CA CYS A 18 6.00 -5.20 -5.35
C CYS A 18 6.16 -6.37 -6.33
N ARG A 19 7.26 -6.43 -7.10
CA ARG A 19 7.54 -7.55 -8.02
C ARG A 19 7.73 -8.87 -7.28
N PHE A 20 8.47 -8.86 -6.18
CA PHE A 20 8.68 -10.04 -5.35
C PHE A 20 7.34 -10.58 -4.84
N MET A 21 6.50 -9.71 -4.26
CA MET A 21 5.19 -10.11 -3.73
C MET A 21 4.24 -10.65 -4.81
N ALA A 22 4.19 -10.02 -5.98
CA ALA A 22 3.36 -10.49 -7.09
C ALA A 22 3.83 -11.84 -7.65
N SER A 23 5.15 -12.06 -7.73
CA SER A 23 5.73 -13.33 -8.22
C SER A 23 5.47 -14.49 -7.25
N ASP A 24 5.64 -14.25 -5.96
CA ASP A 24 5.34 -15.23 -4.90
C ASP A 24 3.84 -15.60 -4.86
N ALA A 25 2.96 -14.62 -5.05
CA ALA A 25 1.53 -14.86 -5.20
C ALA A 25 1.22 -15.70 -6.45
N ALA A 26 1.80 -15.35 -7.61
CA ALA A 26 1.58 -16.11 -8.84
C ALA A 26 2.00 -17.59 -8.70
N ALA A 27 3.07 -17.87 -7.96
CA ALA A 27 3.53 -19.24 -7.68
C ALA A 27 2.59 -20.04 -6.76
N SER A 28 1.75 -19.36 -5.97
CA SER A 28 0.90 -19.98 -4.95
C SER A 28 -0.46 -20.49 -5.48
N GLY A 29 -0.81 -20.17 -6.73
CA GLY A 29 -2.09 -20.51 -7.37
C GLY A 29 -3.25 -19.61 -6.95
N ASP A 30 -4.34 -19.54 -7.73
CA ASP A 30 -5.33 -18.45 -7.58
C ASP A 30 -6.48 -18.72 -6.58
N ALA A 31 -6.67 -19.98 -6.16
CA ALA A 31 -7.74 -20.34 -5.25
C ALA A 31 -7.60 -19.58 -3.91
N PRO A 32 -8.64 -18.87 -3.42
CA PRO A 32 -8.61 -18.24 -2.10
C PRO A 32 -8.36 -19.29 -1.03
N ARG A 33 -7.37 -19.04 -0.16
CA ARG A 33 -7.03 -19.95 0.95
C ARG A 33 -7.07 -19.21 2.27
N PRO A 34 -7.49 -19.87 3.37
CA PRO A 34 -7.40 -19.27 4.69
C PRO A 34 -5.93 -19.04 5.01
N LEU A 35 -5.58 -17.79 5.28
CA LEU A 35 -4.25 -17.46 5.77
C LEU A 35 -4.21 -17.79 7.27
N GLN A 36 -3.17 -18.51 7.70
CA GLN A 36 -3.04 -18.93 9.10
C GLN A 36 -1.60 -18.95 9.60
N GLY A 37 -1.45 -18.74 10.90
CA GLY A 37 -0.19 -18.86 11.62
C GLY A 37 0.94 -18.07 10.96
N VAL A 38 2.06 -18.76 10.71
CA VAL A 38 3.27 -18.17 10.10
C VAL A 38 2.97 -17.53 8.73
N HIS A 39 2.16 -18.18 7.90
CA HIS A 39 1.87 -17.68 6.56
C HIS A 39 1.03 -16.39 6.60
N ALA A 40 0.03 -16.31 7.49
CA ALA A 40 -0.72 -15.06 7.71
C ALA A 40 0.22 -13.93 8.16
N ARG A 41 1.06 -14.18 9.16
CA ARG A 41 2.03 -13.18 9.65
C ARG A 41 3.00 -12.73 8.57
N MET A 42 3.47 -13.65 7.73
CA MET A 42 4.36 -13.35 6.60
C MET A 42 3.68 -12.42 5.59
N VAL A 43 2.47 -12.73 5.13
CA VAL A 43 1.72 -11.88 4.18
C VAL A 43 1.46 -10.50 4.77
N GLY A 44 1.02 -10.45 6.04
CA GLY A 44 0.78 -9.18 6.71
C GLY A 44 2.06 -8.35 6.91
N ASN A 45 3.20 -8.97 7.20
CA ASN A 45 4.50 -8.28 7.27
C ASN A 45 4.92 -7.72 5.92
N ARG A 46 4.71 -8.46 4.83
CA ARG A 46 4.96 -7.98 3.46
C ARG A 46 4.13 -6.73 3.13
N PHE A 47 2.83 -6.69 3.51
CA PHE A 47 2.02 -5.48 3.35
C PHE A 47 2.58 -4.29 4.15
N ARG A 48 3.02 -4.52 5.38
CA ARG A 48 3.66 -3.47 6.19
C ARG A 48 4.95 -2.96 5.55
N GLU A 49 5.76 -3.85 4.99
CA GLU A 49 7.01 -3.48 4.31
C GLU A 49 6.74 -2.63 3.06
N LEU A 50 5.77 -3.00 2.23
CA LEU A 50 5.36 -2.17 1.09
C LEU A 50 4.88 -0.79 1.54
N ASP A 51 4.11 -0.72 2.63
CA ASP A 51 3.67 0.55 3.20
C ASP A 51 4.85 1.41 3.68
N LEU A 52 5.85 0.80 4.32
CA LEU A 52 7.07 1.48 4.74
C LEU A 52 7.90 1.98 3.56
N PHE A 53 8.08 1.17 2.50
CA PHE A 53 8.80 1.58 1.30
C PHE A 53 8.10 2.76 0.61
N LEU A 54 6.78 2.72 0.48
CA LEU A 54 6.01 3.85 -0.02
C LEU A 54 6.15 5.09 0.89
N SER A 55 6.13 4.89 2.20
CA SER A 55 6.33 5.96 3.19
C SER A 55 7.67 6.68 3.02
N VAL A 56 8.75 5.91 2.78
CA VAL A 56 10.09 6.45 2.51
C VAL A 56 10.09 7.22 1.20
N MET A 57 9.52 6.64 0.15
CA MET A 57 9.42 7.31 -1.16
C MET A 57 8.69 8.65 -1.08
N ILE A 58 7.56 8.73 -0.34
CA ILE A 58 6.84 10.00 -0.10
C ILE A 58 7.74 11.04 0.60
N GLY A 59 8.59 10.60 1.53
CA GLY A 59 9.58 11.46 2.18
C GLY A 59 10.58 12.03 1.19
N GLU A 60 11.15 11.19 0.32
CA GLU A 60 12.10 11.63 -0.72
C GLU A 60 11.44 12.59 -1.72
N VAL A 61 10.20 12.31 -2.12
CA VAL A 61 9.43 13.22 -2.98
C VAL A 61 9.26 14.60 -2.34
N ALA A 62 8.87 14.64 -1.06
CA ALA A 62 8.72 15.89 -0.33
C ALA A 62 10.05 16.69 -0.29
N LEU A 63 11.19 16.02 -0.09
CA LEU A 63 12.51 16.65 -0.10
C LEU A 63 12.89 17.20 -1.49
N VAL A 64 12.59 16.47 -2.56
CA VAL A 64 12.88 16.91 -3.93
C VAL A 64 12.02 18.12 -4.31
N LEU A 65 10.74 18.13 -3.94
CA LEU A 65 9.82 19.24 -4.19
C LEU A 65 10.04 20.44 -3.27
N GLY A 66 11.01 20.38 -2.35
CA GLY A 66 11.24 21.44 -1.37
C GLY A 66 10.06 21.66 -0.42
N TYR A 67 9.22 20.64 -0.23
CA TYR A 67 8.07 20.74 0.65
C TYR A 67 8.55 21.01 2.09
N PRO A 68 8.11 22.11 2.72
CA PRO A 68 8.62 22.51 4.01
C PRO A 68 8.15 21.52 5.08
N ASP A 69 9.08 20.68 5.56
CA ASP A 69 8.99 20.02 6.86
C ASP A 69 9.96 20.74 7.81
N PRO A 70 9.56 21.85 8.46
CA PRO A 70 10.46 22.70 9.25
C PRO A 70 11.17 21.96 10.38
N ASP A 71 10.73 20.75 10.75
CA ASP A 71 11.36 19.90 11.76
C ASP A 71 11.83 18.54 11.22
N GLY A 72 11.56 18.21 9.95
CA GLY A 72 11.71 16.85 9.40
C GLY A 72 10.88 15.77 10.13
N ARG A 73 10.08 16.16 11.12
CA ARG A 73 9.34 15.31 12.05
C ARG A 73 7.88 15.18 11.64
N LYS A 74 7.29 16.18 10.99
CA LYS A 74 5.84 16.17 10.74
C LYS A 74 5.48 15.07 9.77
N LEU A 75 6.21 14.91 8.67
CA LEU A 75 5.96 13.78 7.76
C LEU A 75 6.36 12.43 8.35
N ARG A 76 7.30 12.37 9.31
CA ARG A 76 7.68 11.11 9.99
C ARG A 76 6.60 10.56 10.93
N LEU A 77 5.75 11.42 11.48
CA LEU A 77 4.71 11.05 12.45
C LEU A 77 3.41 10.56 11.82
N PHE A 78 3.22 10.75 10.51
CA PHE A 78 2.01 10.31 9.83
C PHE A 78 2.14 8.89 9.30
N ASN A 79 1.04 8.13 9.31
CA ASN A 79 0.93 6.92 8.51
C ASN A 79 0.93 7.27 7.01
N THR A 80 1.27 6.30 6.17
CA THR A 80 1.43 6.47 4.72
C THR A 80 0.23 7.13 4.03
N PRO A 81 -1.05 6.78 4.31
CA PRO A 81 -2.21 7.50 3.78
C PRO A 81 -2.20 9.00 4.12
N ASN A 82 -1.88 9.35 5.38
CA ASN A 82 -1.86 10.73 5.83
C ASN A 82 -0.70 11.54 5.24
N LYS A 83 0.47 10.90 5.04
CA LYS A 83 1.60 11.55 4.34
C LYS A 83 1.21 11.88 2.90
N LEU A 84 0.62 10.92 2.19
CA LEU A 84 0.21 11.07 0.81
C LEU A 84 -0.88 12.13 0.64
N ARG A 85 -1.87 12.15 1.55
CA ARG A 85 -2.89 13.20 1.60
C ARG A 85 -2.32 14.61 1.69
N ARG A 86 -1.27 14.81 2.50
CA ARG A 86 -0.61 16.11 2.66
C ARG A 86 0.21 16.52 1.45
N LEU A 87 0.84 15.56 0.76
CA LEU A 87 1.66 15.81 -0.41
C LEU A 87 0.82 16.05 -1.67
N ARG A 88 -0.40 15.49 -1.72
CA ARG A 88 -1.30 15.53 -2.89
C ARG A 88 -1.50 16.92 -3.50
N PRO A 89 -1.74 18.02 -2.75
CA PRO A 89 -1.92 19.35 -3.33
C PRO A 89 -0.73 19.85 -4.13
N VAL A 90 0.47 19.31 -3.89
CA VAL A 90 1.73 19.77 -4.51
C VAL A 90 2.09 18.93 -5.74
N ILE A 91 1.75 17.64 -5.73
CA ILE A 91 2.17 16.70 -6.79
C ILE A 91 1.07 16.32 -7.79
N ALA A 92 -0.15 16.85 -7.60
CA ALA A 92 -1.30 16.68 -8.50
C ALA A 92 -1.58 15.21 -8.90
N LEU A 93 -1.69 14.31 -7.90
CA LEU A 93 -2.06 12.91 -8.13
C LEU A 93 -3.46 12.80 -8.74
N ALA A 94 -3.62 11.91 -9.71
CA ALA A 94 -4.86 11.70 -10.44
C ALA A 94 -5.97 11.05 -9.57
N GLN A 95 -5.60 10.24 -8.58
CA GLN A 95 -6.54 9.49 -7.76
C GLN A 95 -6.31 9.68 -6.25
N CYS A 96 -7.31 9.36 -5.43
CA CYS A 96 -7.23 9.37 -3.97
C CYS A 96 -7.02 7.95 -3.42
N PRO A 97 -5.77 7.47 -3.28
CA PRO A 97 -5.51 6.09 -2.84
C PRO A 97 -5.80 5.84 -1.34
N GLU A 98 -6.30 6.82 -0.60
CA GLU A 98 -6.37 6.77 0.86
C GLU A 98 -7.29 5.66 1.40
N ALA A 99 -8.48 5.49 0.82
CA ALA A 99 -9.43 4.49 1.28
C ALA A 99 -8.84 3.08 1.13
N ARG A 100 -8.24 2.81 -0.03
CA ARG A 100 -7.57 1.56 -0.35
C ARG A 100 -6.33 1.31 0.50
N LEU A 101 -5.46 2.29 0.71
CA LEU A 101 -4.31 2.15 1.62
C LEU A 101 -4.76 1.86 3.07
N ARG A 102 -5.83 2.51 3.55
CA ARG A 102 -6.37 2.24 4.89
C ARG A 102 -6.95 0.83 4.99
N ALA A 103 -7.68 0.37 3.97
CA ALA A 103 -8.21 -0.99 3.91
C ALA A 103 -7.09 -2.04 3.91
N ILE A 104 -6.05 -1.85 3.09
CA ILE A 104 -4.86 -2.71 3.09
C ILE A 104 -4.18 -2.71 4.47
N GLY A 105 -4.06 -1.55 5.11
CA GLY A 105 -3.51 -1.44 6.47
C GLY A 105 -4.31 -2.26 7.50
N ARG A 106 -5.64 -2.24 7.44
CA ARG A 106 -6.50 -3.05 8.31
C ARG A 106 -6.38 -4.55 8.02
N VAL A 107 -6.37 -4.94 6.75
CA VAL A 107 -6.12 -6.32 6.30
C VAL A 107 -4.77 -6.83 6.81
N GLY A 108 -3.70 -6.06 6.60
CA GLY A 108 -2.36 -6.40 7.08
C GLY A 108 -2.25 -6.48 8.60
N ALA A 109 -2.95 -5.60 9.33
CA ALA A 109 -3.02 -5.65 10.78
C ALA A 109 -3.72 -6.94 11.28
N CYS A 110 -4.85 -7.32 10.67
CA CYS A 110 -5.55 -8.57 10.98
C CYS A 110 -4.64 -9.79 10.76
N LEU A 111 -3.91 -9.82 9.65
CA LEU A 111 -2.97 -10.90 9.34
C LEU A 111 -1.79 -10.99 10.32
N ARG A 112 -1.24 -9.85 10.75
CA ARG A 112 -0.08 -9.80 11.67
C ARG A 112 -0.44 -10.06 13.12
N HIS A 113 -1.52 -9.44 13.61
CA HIS A 113 -1.85 -9.39 15.03
C HIS A 113 -2.88 -10.44 15.43
N CYS A 114 -3.78 -10.82 14.53
CA CYS A 114 -4.82 -11.81 14.77
C CYS A 114 -4.54 -13.12 14.03
N GLU A 115 -3.38 -13.26 13.37
CA GLU A 115 -3.03 -14.40 12.52
C GLU A 115 -4.10 -14.72 11.46
N GLY A 116 -4.77 -13.68 10.96
CA GLY A 116 -5.86 -13.78 10.00
C GLY A 116 -7.23 -14.05 10.62
N GLN A 117 -7.38 -14.10 11.95
CA GLN A 117 -8.68 -14.23 12.59
C GLN A 117 -9.53 -12.97 12.38
N VAL A 118 -10.77 -13.17 11.92
CA VAL A 118 -11.71 -12.09 11.63
C VAL A 118 -12.60 -11.85 12.83
N HIS A 119 -12.44 -10.69 13.46
CA HIS A 119 -13.26 -10.25 14.60
C HIS A 119 -14.26 -9.14 14.22
N ARG A 120 -14.16 -8.60 13.01
CA ARG A 120 -15.00 -7.49 12.53
C ARG A 120 -15.77 -7.92 11.29
N ALA A 121 -17.08 -7.66 11.27
CA ALA A 121 -17.95 -7.99 10.14
C ALA A 121 -17.52 -7.29 8.83
N GLU A 122 -16.95 -6.09 8.93
CA GLU A 122 -16.50 -5.26 7.80
C GLU A 122 -15.24 -5.78 7.09
N MET A 123 -14.56 -6.80 7.64
CA MET A 123 -13.28 -7.25 7.08
C MET A 123 -13.39 -7.77 5.64
N GLY A 124 -14.55 -8.35 5.27
CA GLY A 124 -14.81 -8.72 3.89
C GLY A 124 -14.82 -7.51 2.94
N GLN A 125 -15.44 -6.40 3.37
CA GLN A 125 -15.43 -5.15 2.62
C GLN A 125 -14.01 -4.57 2.51
N ASP A 126 -13.22 -4.65 3.57
CA ASP A 126 -11.82 -4.21 3.55
C ASP A 126 -10.99 -4.98 2.52
N VAL A 127 -11.23 -6.29 2.36
CA VAL A 127 -10.56 -7.11 1.33
C VAL A 127 -10.97 -6.66 -0.08
N LEU A 128 -12.25 -6.40 -0.32
CA LEU A 128 -12.76 -5.91 -1.61
C LEU A 128 -12.14 -4.55 -1.98
N ILE A 129 -12.13 -3.61 -1.02
CA ILE A 129 -11.51 -2.30 -1.20
C ILE A 129 -10.00 -2.47 -1.45
N ALA A 130 -9.31 -3.33 -0.69
CA ALA A 130 -7.88 -3.61 -0.88
C ALA A 130 -7.58 -4.19 -2.28
N HIS A 131 -8.46 -5.05 -2.80
CA HIS A 131 -8.37 -5.59 -4.16
C HIS A 131 -8.51 -4.49 -5.23
N GLY A 132 -9.29 -3.44 -4.95
CA GLY A 132 -9.64 -2.38 -5.91
C GLY A 132 -11.08 -2.46 -6.43
N GLU A 133 -11.92 -3.28 -5.80
CA GLU A 133 -13.34 -3.43 -6.12
C GLU A 133 -14.18 -2.57 -5.17
N GLU A 134 -14.02 -1.24 -5.26
CA GLU A 134 -14.69 -0.28 -4.36
C GLU A 134 -16.22 -0.24 -4.50
N HIS A 135 -16.77 -0.80 -5.59
CA HIS A 135 -18.18 -0.69 -5.99
C HIS A 135 -18.95 -2.02 -6.02
N VAL A 136 -18.37 -3.13 -5.56
CA VAL A 136 -19.12 -4.38 -5.49
C VAL A 136 -20.12 -4.27 -4.34
N LEU A 137 -21.40 -4.57 -4.63
CA LEU A 137 -22.52 -4.63 -3.67
C LEU A 137 -22.09 -5.32 -2.36
N PRO A 138 -22.76 -5.00 -1.23
CA PRO A 138 -22.39 -5.56 0.07
C PRO A 138 -22.19 -7.07 -0.07
N PRO A 139 -21.06 -7.60 0.43
CA PRO A 139 -20.80 -9.03 0.34
C PRO A 139 -22.02 -9.78 0.89
N PRO A 140 -22.39 -10.94 0.33
CA PRO A 140 -23.42 -11.78 0.92
C PRO A 140 -23.11 -11.91 2.42
N PRO A 141 -24.13 -11.89 3.31
CA PRO A 141 -23.93 -11.82 4.74
C PRO A 141 -22.88 -12.84 5.12
N ALA A 142 -21.77 -12.36 5.70
CA ALA A 142 -20.64 -13.18 6.04
C ALA A 142 -21.15 -14.34 6.91
N ALA A 143 -21.32 -15.51 6.31
CA ALA A 143 -21.33 -16.75 7.05
C ALA A 143 -19.91 -16.89 7.61
N ALA A 144 -19.69 -16.29 8.79
CA ALA A 144 -18.79 -16.74 9.83
C ALA A 144 -17.41 -17.25 9.37
N ALA A 145 -16.80 -16.66 8.34
CA ALA A 145 -15.42 -16.98 8.02
C ALA A 145 -14.56 -16.45 9.17
N LYS A 146 -14.26 -17.31 10.15
CA LYS A 146 -13.42 -17.00 11.31
C LYS A 146 -12.01 -16.56 10.87
N ARG A 147 -11.67 -16.70 9.59
CA ARG A 147 -10.36 -16.44 9.03
C ARG A 147 -10.42 -15.70 7.70
N LEU A 148 -9.43 -14.84 7.49
CA LEU A 148 -9.22 -14.07 6.28
C LEU A 148 -8.75 -14.97 5.15
N HIS A 149 -9.40 -14.82 4.00
CA HIS A 149 -9.01 -15.48 2.76
C HIS A 149 -8.53 -14.43 1.79
N LEU A 150 -7.31 -14.58 1.29
CA LEU A 150 -6.80 -13.77 0.19
C LEU A 150 -6.43 -14.71 -0.95
N SER A 151 -6.90 -14.38 -2.16
CA SER A 151 -6.40 -15.02 -3.38
C SER A 151 -5.06 -14.41 -3.78
N SER A 152 -4.33 -15.15 -4.60
CA SER A 152 -3.11 -14.66 -5.24
C SER A 152 -3.39 -13.44 -6.11
N ARG A 153 -4.54 -13.39 -6.80
CA ARG A 153 -4.99 -12.19 -7.50
C ARG A 153 -5.12 -10.97 -6.57
N THR A 154 -5.69 -11.11 -5.37
CA THR A 154 -5.79 -9.98 -4.42
C THR A 154 -4.42 -9.50 -3.96
N ILE A 155 -3.50 -10.42 -3.64
CA ILE A 155 -2.14 -10.06 -3.25
C ILE A 155 -1.42 -9.33 -4.39
N SER A 156 -1.52 -9.84 -5.62
CA SER A 156 -0.95 -9.21 -6.82
C SER A 156 -1.59 -7.85 -7.10
N ALA A 157 -2.89 -7.69 -6.92
CA ALA A 157 -3.60 -6.43 -7.08
C ALA A 157 -3.12 -5.37 -6.07
N ILE A 158 -2.89 -5.76 -4.81
CA ILE A 158 -2.32 -4.88 -3.79
C ILE A 158 -0.90 -4.47 -4.15
N ALA A 159 -0.04 -5.41 -4.57
CA ALA A 159 1.32 -5.10 -5.01
C ALA A 159 1.33 -4.16 -6.24
N GLY A 160 0.46 -4.41 -7.21
CA GLY A 160 0.28 -3.55 -8.37
C GLY A 160 -0.16 -2.13 -8.00
N PHE A 161 -1.04 -1.99 -7.02
CA PHE A 161 -1.48 -0.70 -6.50
C PHE A 161 -0.38 0.11 -5.82
N TYR A 162 0.43 -0.52 -4.96
CA TYR A 162 1.59 0.16 -4.38
C TYR A 162 2.58 0.60 -5.46
N ARG A 163 2.81 -0.25 -6.47
CA ARG A 163 3.69 0.07 -7.60
C ARG A 163 3.15 1.25 -8.40
N SER A 164 1.86 1.28 -8.73
CA SER A 164 1.27 2.37 -9.52
C SER A 164 1.37 3.72 -8.81
N ILE A 165 1.19 3.76 -7.48
CA ILE A 165 1.39 4.98 -6.70
C ILE A 165 2.87 5.41 -6.78
N GLY A 166 3.81 4.47 -6.64
CA GLY A 166 5.23 4.76 -6.78
C GLY A 166 5.59 5.32 -8.15
N ASP A 167 5.12 4.67 -9.23
CA ASP A 167 5.36 5.10 -10.61
C ASP A 167 4.81 6.52 -10.86
N GLU A 168 3.59 6.80 -10.39
CA GLU A 168 2.98 8.13 -10.52
C GLU A 168 3.74 9.20 -9.72
N LEU A 169 4.11 8.90 -8.47
CA LEU A 169 4.90 9.81 -7.64
C LEU A 169 6.24 10.16 -8.31
N LEU A 170 6.95 9.17 -8.86
CA LEU A 170 8.22 9.40 -9.55
C LEU A 170 8.01 10.26 -10.80
N ALA A 171 7.06 9.90 -11.66
CA ALA A 171 6.80 10.60 -12.91
C ALA A 171 6.43 12.07 -12.68
N ARG A 172 5.54 12.34 -11.71
CA ARG A 172 5.12 13.71 -11.36
C ARG A 172 6.27 14.53 -10.76
N THR A 173 7.08 13.92 -9.91
CA THR A 173 8.21 14.62 -9.26
C THR A 173 9.30 14.99 -10.26
N LEU A 174 9.63 14.08 -11.18
CA LEU A 174 10.64 14.34 -12.21
C LEU A 174 10.11 15.28 -13.30
N GLY A 175 8.82 15.19 -13.66
CA GLY A 175 8.17 16.09 -14.60
C GLY A 175 7.99 17.52 -14.07
N ALA A 176 7.73 17.69 -12.77
CA ALA A 176 7.63 19.01 -12.12
C ALA A 176 8.98 19.74 -11.98
N GLY A 177 10.10 19.05 -12.24
CA GLY A 177 11.46 19.59 -12.14
C GLY A 177 12.05 20.10 -13.46
N ALA A 178 11.28 20.16 -14.55
CA ALA A 178 11.69 20.79 -15.80
C ALA A 178 11.47 22.31 -15.71
N PRO A 179 12.51 23.15 -15.82
CA PRO A 179 12.31 24.59 -15.90
C PRO A 179 11.56 24.91 -17.20
N THR A 180 10.41 25.56 -17.08
CA THR A 180 9.82 26.38 -18.16
C THR A 180 10.61 27.66 -18.31
#